data_AF-A0ABD8AWA1-F1
#
_entry.id   AF-A0ABD8AWA1-F1
#
_cell.length_a   1.000
_cell.length_b   1.000
_cell.length_c   1.000
_cell.angle_alpha   90.00
_cell.angle_beta   90.00
_cell.angle_gamma   90.00
#
_symmetry.space_group_name_H-M   'P 1'
#
loop_
_entity.id
_entity.type
_entity.pdbx_description
1 polymer ?
#
loop_
_entity_poly.entity_id
_entity_poly.type
_entity_poly.pdbx_seq_one_letter_code
_entity_poly.pdbx_strand_id
1 'polypeptide(L)'
;MPQETDRLKLPLPLGNENVTRESINGIFEKIDAGVATQADLDTLREAVSQMDIPDASLTQKGKVQLSNKTDGSSETVAATEKAVRDALTAAKAASLLRTGGAMTGRLIMNQWGTFSGSSNGSVLYGSNCFLDGNTFKYENNHSNLGARGIYMRYSGAVATEVYMFDTGPVATTAGAVFTPNLARIVHMGDLFQKHKLTADDGKNQSLAAGTDLNSVVVNGQYNGYNLVNSPLPTNADGWWWYVEVQCHTNGNGYVLQRASRLNGGVQTLYQRTRENNTWSPWSPDLFQAVADAKNRHIISSVAPSGGNDGDIWYQYS
;
A
#
# COMPACT_ATOMS: atom_id res chain seq x y z
N MET A 1 -83.97 10.95 49.91
CA MET A 1 -84.20 11.24 48.48
C MET A 1 -84.58 9.93 47.80
N PRO A 2 -85.50 9.91 46.82
CA PRO A 2 -85.82 8.69 46.08
C PRO A 2 -84.56 8.13 45.41
N GLN A 3 -84.37 6.81 45.42
CA GLN A 3 -83.33 6.17 44.62
C GLN A 3 -83.82 6.06 43.17
N GLU A 4 -82.97 6.31 42.20
CA GLU A 4 -83.33 6.25 40.77
C GLU A 4 -82.60 5.10 40.06
N THR A 5 -83.19 4.58 38.98
CA THR A 5 -82.52 3.63 38.08
C THR A 5 -81.32 4.27 37.38
N ASP A 6 -80.28 3.49 37.10
CA ASP A 6 -79.02 4.04 36.59
C ASP A 6 -79.11 4.64 35.19
N ARG A 7 -79.89 4.02 34.30
CA ARG A 7 -79.95 4.38 32.87
C ARG A 7 -80.98 5.45 32.55
N LEU A 8 -82.21 5.27 33.04
CA LEU A 8 -83.35 6.11 32.66
C LEU A 8 -83.76 7.11 33.76
N LYS A 9 -83.06 7.09 34.91
CA LYS A 9 -83.33 7.97 36.06
C LYS A 9 -84.81 7.94 36.47
N LEU A 10 -85.36 6.73 36.46
CA LEU A 10 -86.72 6.43 36.91
C LEU A 10 -86.71 6.25 38.43
N PRO A 11 -87.58 6.91 39.20
CA PRO A 11 -87.66 6.74 40.64
C PRO A 11 -88.08 5.31 40.99
N LEU A 12 -87.36 4.67 41.92
CA LEU A 12 -87.67 3.35 42.45
C LEU A 12 -88.76 3.44 43.53
N PRO A 13 -89.65 2.43 43.64
CA PRO A 13 -90.67 2.40 44.68
C PRO A 13 -90.06 2.30 46.09
N LEU A 14 -90.58 3.09 47.02
CA LEU A 14 -90.26 3.18 48.45
C LEU A 14 -91.25 2.35 49.31
N GLY A 15 -92.33 1.85 48.71
CA GLY A 15 -93.27 0.88 49.28
C GLY A 15 -94.45 1.51 50.04
N ASN A 16 -94.56 2.83 50.06
CA ASN A 16 -95.62 3.56 50.76
C ASN A 16 -96.16 4.77 49.97
N GLU A 17 -95.84 4.87 48.67
CA GLU A 17 -96.24 6.00 47.84
C GLU A 17 -97.67 5.88 47.32
N ASN A 18 -98.28 7.06 47.13
CA ASN A 18 -99.57 7.16 46.46
C ASN A 18 -99.34 7.21 44.94
N VAL A 19 -99.64 6.11 44.25
CA VAL A 19 -99.44 6.00 42.80
C VAL A 19 -100.61 6.68 42.08
N THR A 20 -100.38 7.88 41.56
CA THR A 20 -101.37 8.60 40.75
C THR A 20 -101.15 8.36 39.26
N ARG A 21 -102.19 8.61 38.45
CA ARG A 21 -102.10 8.49 36.98
C ARG A 21 -101.00 9.37 36.40
N GLU A 22 -100.82 10.57 36.95
CA GLU A 22 -99.79 11.52 36.55
C GLU A 22 -98.38 10.97 36.83
N SER A 23 -98.19 10.33 37.99
CA SER A 23 -96.90 9.71 38.34
C SER A 23 -96.54 8.53 37.44
N ILE A 24 -97.54 7.72 37.05
CA ILE A 24 -97.37 6.61 36.11
C ILE A 24 -97.05 7.13 34.70
N ASN A 25 -97.80 8.13 34.21
CA ASN A 25 -97.59 8.70 32.88
C ASN A 25 -96.18 9.30 32.75
N GLY A 26 -95.69 10.02 33.77
CA GLY A 26 -94.34 10.57 33.76
C GLY A 26 -93.24 9.49 33.72
N ILE A 27 -93.47 8.30 34.29
CA ILE A 27 -92.56 7.16 34.16
C ILE A 27 -92.57 6.62 32.73
N PHE A 28 -93.74 6.44 32.12
CA PHE A 28 -93.85 5.96 30.74
C PHE A 28 -93.26 6.93 29.71
N GLU A 29 -93.46 8.24 29.88
CA GLU A 29 -92.83 9.26 29.03
C GLU A 29 -91.30 9.24 29.13
N LYS A 30 -90.75 9.06 30.34
CA LYS A 30 -89.29 8.91 30.53
C LYS A 30 -88.75 7.61 29.91
N ILE A 31 -89.52 6.53 29.97
CA ILE A 31 -89.16 5.27 29.31
C ILE A 31 -89.16 5.46 27.79
N ASP A 32 -90.23 6.04 27.25
CA ASP A 32 -90.39 6.30 25.81
C ASP A 32 -89.27 7.20 25.27
N ALA A 33 -88.93 8.27 25.99
CA ALA A 33 -87.85 9.18 25.60
C ALA A 33 -86.44 8.57 25.69
N GLY A 34 -86.24 7.54 26.52
CA GLY A 34 -84.91 6.96 26.76
C GLY A 34 -84.68 5.59 26.15
N VAL A 35 -85.70 4.96 25.56
CA VAL A 35 -85.61 3.69 24.86
C VAL A 35 -85.39 3.95 23.37
N ALA A 36 -84.28 3.45 22.83
CA ALA A 36 -84.05 3.47 21.39
C ALA A 36 -85.08 2.58 20.69
N THR A 37 -85.72 3.11 19.65
CA THR A 37 -86.67 2.34 18.84
C THR A 37 -85.93 1.48 17.82
N GLN A 38 -86.64 0.50 17.24
CA GLN A 38 -86.10 -0.28 16.11
C GLN A 38 -85.74 0.65 14.94
N ALA A 39 -86.51 1.71 14.72
CA ALA A 39 -86.25 2.69 13.67
C ALA A 39 -84.94 3.47 13.91
N ASP A 40 -84.64 3.84 15.16
CA ASP A 40 -83.38 4.50 15.53
C ASP A 40 -82.19 3.56 15.31
N LEU A 41 -82.34 2.28 15.69
CA LEU A 41 -81.31 1.26 15.47
C LEU A 41 -81.09 0.98 13.99
N ASP A 42 -82.15 0.95 13.19
CA ASP A 42 -82.07 0.76 11.74
C ASP A 42 -81.41 1.97 11.07
N THR A 43 -81.74 3.18 11.52
CA THR A 43 -81.09 4.42 11.05
C THR A 43 -79.60 4.43 11.38
N LEU A 44 -79.22 3.99 12.58
CA LEU A 44 -77.81 3.88 12.98
C LEU A 44 -77.08 2.78 12.20
N ARG A 45 -77.73 1.62 11.97
CA ARG A 45 -77.17 0.55 11.15
C ARG A 45 -76.95 0.99 9.72
N GLU A 46 -77.91 1.71 9.15
CA GLU A 46 -77.78 2.29 7.81
C GLU A 46 -76.63 3.29 7.79
N ALA A 47 -76.57 4.24 8.72
CA ALA A 47 -75.50 5.23 8.80
C ALA A 47 -74.11 4.59 8.95
N VAL A 48 -73.97 3.54 9.76
CA VAL A 48 -72.72 2.79 9.92
C VAL A 48 -72.41 1.96 8.67
N SER A 49 -73.41 1.39 8.00
CA SER A 49 -73.21 0.63 6.75
C SER A 49 -72.73 1.52 5.60
N GLN A 50 -73.09 2.81 5.62
CA GLN A 50 -72.67 3.82 4.64
C GLN A 50 -71.33 4.49 4.99
N MET A 51 -70.71 4.18 6.14
CA MET A 51 -69.35 4.65 6.45
C MET A 51 -68.33 3.91 5.58
N ASP A 52 -67.99 4.48 4.42
CA ASP A 52 -66.88 4.01 3.60
C ASP A 52 -65.56 4.70 3.97
N ILE A 53 -64.57 3.91 4.35
CA ILE A 53 -63.18 4.38 4.51
C ILE A 53 -62.47 4.08 3.19
N PRO A 54 -62.15 5.09 2.37
CA PRO A 54 -61.52 4.88 1.08
C PRO A 54 -60.13 4.27 1.24
N ASP A 55 -59.61 3.70 0.16
CA ASP A 55 -58.21 3.26 0.11
C ASP A 55 -57.28 4.48 0.11
N ALA A 56 -56.11 4.31 0.72
CA ALA A 56 -55.09 5.35 0.75
C ALA A 56 -54.49 5.59 -0.64
N SER A 57 -54.19 6.84 -0.95
CA SER A 57 -53.40 7.25 -2.12
C SER A 57 -52.39 8.34 -1.73
N LEU A 58 -51.56 8.78 -2.68
CA LEU A 58 -50.60 9.87 -2.44
C LEU A 58 -51.28 11.20 -2.11
N THR A 59 -52.58 11.35 -2.41
CA THR A 59 -53.33 12.59 -2.20
C THR A 59 -54.59 12.41 -1.34
N GLN A 60 -54.99 11.17 -1.02
CA GLN A 60 -56.18 10.86 -0.21
C GLN A 60 -55.79 9.96 0.97
N LYS A 61 -56.15 10.36 2.19
CA LYS A 61 -55.99 9.51 3.37
C LYS A 61 -56.99 8.35 3.29
N GLY A 62 -56.57 7.15 3.69
CA GLY A 62 -57.39 5.94 3.62
C GLY A 62 -56.76 4.73 4.32
N LYS A 63 -57.33 3.54 4.10
CA LYS A 63 -56.79 2.26 4.58
C LYS A 63 -55.77 1.69 3.59
N VAL A 64 -54.78 0.93 4.08
CA VAL A 64 -53.77 0.25 3.24
C VAL A 64 -53.43 -1.12 3.81
N GLN A 65 -53.12 -2.08 2.95
CA GLN A 65 -52.59 -3.38 3.37
C GLN A 65 -51.07 -3.29 3.54
N LEU A 66 -50.53 -3.99 4.54
CA LEU A 66 -49.11 -3.97 4.86
C LEU A 66 -48.39 -5.21 4.33
N SER A 67 -47.14 -5.04 3.90
CA SER A 67 -46.29 -6.15 3.43
C SER A 67 -44.89 -6.12 4.04
N ASN A 68 -44.40 -7.30 4.39
CA ASN A 68 -43.03 -7.54 4.87
C ASN A 68 -42.03 -7.85 3.75
N LYS A 69 -42.45 -7.90 2.48
CA LYS A 69 -41.54 -8.20 1.36
C LYS A 69 -40.54 -7.06 1.15
N THR A 70 -39.30 -7.40 0.81
CA THR A 70 -38.22 -6.44 0.49
C THR A 70 -37.83 -6.45 -1.00
N ASP A 71 -38.40 -7.36 -1.78
CA ASP A 71 -38.16 -7.61 -3.20
C ASP A 71 -39.46 -7.58 -4.04
N GLY A 72 -40.56 -7.13 -3.44
CA GLY A 72 -41.87 -7.10 -4.09
C GLY A 72 -42.00 -5.97 -5.11
N SER A 73 -42.84 -6.18 -6.13
CA SER A 73 -43.18 -5.19 -7.17
C SER A 73 -44.60 -4.64 -7.04
N SER A 74 -45.27 -4.83 -5.89
CA SER A 74 -46.66 -4.41 -5.70
C SER A 74 -46.77 -2.91 -5.42
N GLU A 75 -47.68 -2.22 -6.12
CA GLU A 75 -47.99 -0.80 -5.92
C GLU A 75 -49.21 -0.56 -5.01
N THR A 76 -49.88 -1.63 -4.55
CA THR A 76 -51.16 -1.55 -3.78
C THR A 76 -51.00 -1.78 -2.28
N VAL A 77 -49.78 -1.99 -1.79
CA VAL A 77 -49.48 -2.28 -0.38
C VAL A 77 -48.38 -1.36 0.14
N ALA A 78 -48.41 -1.06 1.43
CA ALA A 78 -47.35 -0.31 2.09
C ALA A 78 -46.32 -1.25 2.74
N ALA A 79 -45.05 -0.83 2.76
CA ALA A 79 -43.99 -1.56 3.46
C ALA A 79 -44.15 -1.42 4.98
N THR A 80 -43.93 -2.51 5.72
CA THR A 80 -43.82 -2.46 7.19
C THR A 80 -42.47 -1.89 7.64
N GLU A 81 -42.37 -1.45 8.90
CA GLU A 81 -41.07 -1.09 9.50
C GLU A 81 -40.04 -2.22 9.43
N LYS A 82 -40.50 -3.49 9.48
CA LYS A 82 -39.64 -4.66 9.32
C LYS A 82 -39.05 -4.72 7.90
N ALA A 83 -39.88 -4.56 6.86
CA ALA A 83 -39.39 -4.54 5.47
C ALA A 83 -38.36 -3.43 5.26
N VAL A 84 -38.63 -2.22 5.78
CA VAL A 84 -37.69 -1.09 5.68
C VAL A 84 -36.38 -1.38 6.40
N ARG A 85 -36.42 -1.97 7.60
CA ARG A 85 -35.23 -2.36 8.36
C ARG A 85 -34.40 -3.42 7.65
N ASP A 86 -35.05 -4.44 7.10
CA ASP A 86 -34.39 -5.53 6.40
C ASP A 86 -33.72 -5.02 5.11
N ALA A 87 -34.40 -4.16 4.34
CA ALA A 87 -33.85 -3.51 3.16
C ALA A 87 -32.64 -2.63 3.51
N LEU A 88 -32.71 -1.83 4.59
CA LEU A 88 -31.59 -1.03 5.08
C LEU A 88 -30.39 -1.90 5.49
N THR A 89 -30.65 -3.05 6.12
CA THR A 89 -29.61 -3.99 6.54
C THR A 89 -28.91 -4.60 5.32
N ALA A 90 -29.67 -5.03 4.32
CA ALA A 90 -29.12 -5.54 3.06
C ALA A 90 -28.30 -4.48 2.32
N ALA A 91 -28.79 -3.24 2.24
CA ALA A 91 -28.07 -2.13 1.61
C ALA A 91 -26.73 -1.83 2.32
N LYS A 92 -26.70 -1.87 3.66
CA LYS A 92 -25.46 -1.70 4.44
C LYS A 92 -24.47 -2.83 4.20
N ALA A 93 -24.94 -4.08 4.09
CA ALA A 93 -24.09 -5.23 3.81
C ALA A 93 -23.47 -5.19 2.40
N ALA A 94 -24.17 -4.64 1.43
CA ALA A 94 -23.68 -4.47 0.05
C ALA A 94 -22.74 -3.26 -0.12
N SER A 95 -22.67 -2.37 0.87
CA SER A 95 -21.86 -1.15 0.80
C SER A 95 -20.45 -1.37 1.35
N LEU A 96 -19.48 -0.68 0.76
CA LEU A 96 -18.17 -0.53 1.38
C LEU A 96 -18.30 0.30 2.67
N LEU A 97 -17.69 -0.16 3.75
CA LEU A 97 -17.67 0.58 5.02
C LEU A 97 -16.88 1.89 4.83
N ARG A 98 -17.49 3.02 5.18
CA ARG A 98 -16.85 4.36 5.11
C ARG A 98 -15.83 4.60 6.24
N THR A 99 -16.01 3.97 7.39
CA THR A 99 -15.10 4.04 8.54
C THR A 99 -15.34 2.84 9.47
N GLY A 100 -14.27 2.30 10.05
CA GLY A 100 -14.33 1.12 10.92
C GLY A 100 -14.87 -0.15 10.24
N GLY A 101 -15.01 -1.23 11.01
CA GLY A 101 -15.55 -2.51 10.56
C GLY A 101 -14.58 -3.38 9.76
N ALA A 102 -15.05 -4.57 9.37
CA ALA A 102 -14.28 -5.54 8.58
C ALA A 102 -14.89 -5.67 7.18
N MET A 103 -14.06 -5.51 6.15
CA MET A 103 -14.42 -5.91 4.79
C MET A 103 -14.14 -7.41 4.65
N THR A 104 -15.16 -8.18 4.28
CA THR A 104 -15.02 -9.62 4.01
C THR A 104 -14.97 -9.85 2.50
N GLY A 105 -14.11 -10.78 2.06
CA GLY A 105 -13.89 -11.05 0.65
C GLY A 105 -12.84 -10.14 0.00
N ARG A 106 -12.95 -9.97 -1.32
CA ARG A 106 -11.98 -9.28 -2.17
C ARG A 106 -12.45 -7.86 -2.50
N LEU A 107 -11.54 -6.90 -2.57
CA LEU A 107 -11.81 -5.59 -3.16
C LEU A 107 -11.35 -5.59 -4.61
N ILE A 108 -12.27 -5.34 -5.55
CA ILE A 108 -12.03 -5.45 -7.00
C ILE A 108 -12.21 -4.07 -7.66
N MET A 109 -11.20 -3.65 -8.42
CA MET A 109 -11.14 -2.39 -9.16
C MET A 109 -11.27 -2.67 -10.66
N ASN A 110 -12.40 -2.28 -11.25
CA ASN A 110 -12.71 -2.44 -12.67
C ASN A 110 -12.24 -3.81 -13.19
N GLN A 111 -12.65 -4.90 -12.51
CA GLN A 111 -12.31 -6.33 -12.72
C GLN A 111 -10.83 -6.74 -12.70
N TRP A 112 -9.88 -5.81 -12.88
CA TRP A 112 -8.48 -6.14 -13.15
C TRP A 112 -7.56 -5.99 -11.94
N GLY A 113 -7.86 -5.08 -11.01
CA GLY A 113 -7.07 -4.89 -9.80
C GLY A 113 -7.78 -5.49 -8.60
N THR A 114 -7.14 -6.42 -7.90
CA THR A 114 -7.71 -7.09 -6.72
C THR A 114 -6.82 -6.90 -5.50
N PHE A 115 -7.41 -6.45 -4.38
CA PHE A 115 -6.82 -6.62 -3.06
C PHE A 115 -7.44 -7.85 -2.39
N SER A 116 -6.59 -8.77 -1.94
CA SER A 116 -7.01 -10.02 -1.30
C SER A 116 -6.07 -10.40 -0.17
N GLY A 117 -6.63 -11.02 0.87
CA GLY A 117 -5.90 -11.55 2.01
C GLY A 117 -5.97 -13.07 2.02
N SER A 118 -4.95 -13.68 2.62
CA SER A 118 -4.88 -15.13 2.82
C SER A 118 -5.22 -15.52 4.26
N SER A 119 -5.50 -16.81 4.45
CA SER A 119 -5.77 -17.37 5.78
C SER A 119 -4.58 -17.31 6.75
N ASN A 120 -3.35 -17.23 6.23
CA ASN A 120 -2.16 -17.12 7.06
C ASN A 120 -1.74 -15.67 7.38
N GLY A 121 -2.49 -14.66 6.91
CA GLY A 121 -2.18 -13.25 7.14
C GLY A 121 -1.33 -12.57 6.06
N SER A 122 -1.02 -13.27 4.95
CA SER A 122 -0.41 -12.62 3.78
C SER A 122 -1.42 -11.76 3.02
N VAL A 123 -0.94 -10.71 2.35
CA VAL A 123 -1.77 -9.76 1.57
C VAL A 123 -1.23 -9.64 0.15
N LEU A 124 -2.14 -9.60 -0.84
CA LEU A 124 -1.83 -9.44 -2.25
C LEU A 124 -2.57 -8.22 -2.82
N TYR A 125 -1.81 -7.35 -3.48
CA TYR A 125 -2.32 -6.47 -4.52
C TYR A 125 -2.00 -7.09 -5.88
N GLY A 126 -3.03 -7.63 -6.54
CA GLY A 126 -2.90 -8.42 -7.75
C GLY A 126 -3.56 -7.76 -8.95
N SER A 127 -2.92 -7.89 -10.11
CA SER A 127 -3.53 -7.68 -11.42
C SER A 127 -3.93 -9.04 -11.99
N ASN A 128 -5.22 -9.19 -12.29
CA ASN A 128 -5.83 -10.44 -12.79
C ASN A 128 -5.59 -11.67 -11.89
N CYS A 129 -5.38 -11.46 -10.59
CA CYS A 129 -5.22 -12.55 -9.64
C CYS A 129 -5.62 -12.17 -8.22
N PHE A 130 -5.90 -13.19 -7.41
CA PHE A 130 -6.26 -13.06 -6.01
C PHE A 130 -5.77 -14.25 -5.19
N LEU A 131 -5.79 -14.11 -3.86
CA LEU A 131 -5.59 -15.18 -2.91
C LEU A 131 -6.93 -15.81 -2.51
N ASP A 132 -7.03 -17.13 -2.63
CA ASP A 132 -8.10 -17.95 -2.07
C ASP A 132 -7.50 -18.90 -1.03
N GLY A 133 -7.81 -18.69 0.24
CA GLY A 133 -7.01 -19.26 1.33
C GLY A 133 -5.55 -18.83 1.18
N ASN A 134 -4.63 -19.79 1.00
CA ASN A 134 -3.21 -19.51 0.77
C ASN A 134 -2.79 -19.71 -0.71
N THR A 135 -3.74 -19.81 -1.64
CA THR A 135 -3.49 -20.20 -3.04
C THR A 135 -3.70 -19.02 -3.98
N PHE A 136 -2.79 -18.83 -4.95
CA PHE A 136 -2.97 -17.85 -6.02
C PHE A 136 -3.91 -18.38 -7.10
N LYS A 137 -4.91 -17.59 -7.47
CA LYS A 137 -5.86 -17.90 -8.53
C LYS A 137 -6.01 -16.73 -9.50
N TYR A 138 -6.28 -17.03 -10.77
CA TYR A 138 -6.60 -16.00 -11.76
C TYR A 138 -7.99 -15.42 -11.52
N GLU A 139 -8.12 -14.10 -11.64
CA GLU A 139 -9.40 -13.39 -11.46
C GLU A 139 -10.29 -13.54 -12.69
N ASN A 140 -9.74 -13.39 -13.90
CA ASN A 140 -10.49 -13.35 -15.14
C ASN A 140 -9.94 -14.31 -16.21
N ASN A 141 -10.81 -14.62 -17.18
CA ASN A 141 -10.40 -15.21 -18.44
C ASN A 141 -9.69 -14.17 -19.31
N HIS A 142 -8.51 -14.48 -19.83
CA HIS A 142 -7.81 -13.63 -20.78
C HIS A 142 -6.89 -14.47 -21.68
N SER A 143 -6.70 -14.08 -22.93
CA SER A 143 -5.89 -14.85 -23.90
C SER A 143 -4.38 -14.71 -23.69
N ASN A 144 -3.90 -13.58 -23.17
CA ASN A 144 -2.46 -13.27 -23.14
C ASN A 144 -1.99 -12.31 -22.03
N LEU A 145 -2.71 -12.17 -20.91
CA LEU A 145 -2.41 -11.12 -19.90
C LEU A 145 -1.50 -11.65 -18.79
N GLY A 146 -1.67 -12.93 -18.43
CA GLY A 146 -1.13 -13.47 -17.20
C GLY A 146 -1.68 -12.79 -15.94
N ALA A 147 -0.87 -12.80 -14.90
CA ALA A 147 -1.11 -12.14 -13.62
C ALA A 147 0.19 -11.50 -13.10
N ARG A 148 0.01 -10.41 -12.35
CA ARG A 148 1.11 -9.64 -11.75
C ARG A 148 0.72 -9.24 -10.34
N GLY A 149 1.66 -9.02 -9.45
CA GLY A 149 1.28 -8.49 -8.15
C GLY A 149 2.42 -8.16 -7.21
N ILE A 150 2.05 -7.44 -6.16
CA ILE A 150 2.88 -7.22 -4.97
C ILE A 150 2.29 -8.07 -3.85
N TYR A 151 3.11 -8.94 -3.30
CA TYR A 151 2.73 -9.94 -2.31
C TYR A 151 3.51 -9.71 -1.02
N MET A 152 2.81 -9.27 0.02
CA MET A 152 3.33 -9.19 1.37
C MET A 152 3.09 -10.54 2.03
N ARG A 153 4.11 -11.40 2.02
CA ARG A 153 4.03 -12.75 2.55
C ARG A 153 4.16 -12.74 4.07
N TYR A 154 3.32 -13.51 4.74
CA TYR A 154 3.55 -13.93 6.11
C TYR A 154 4.03 -15.38 6.13
N SER A 155 5.22 -15.61 6.69
CA SER A 155 5.83 -16.94 6.85
C SER A 155 6.08 -17.33 8.32
N GLY A 156 5.64 -16.50 9.28
CA GLY A 156 5.91 -16.70 10.71
C GLY A 156 7.33 -16.33 11.15
N ALA A 157 8.19 -15.83 10.26
CA ALA A 157 9.54 -15.35 10.56
C ALA A 157 9.59 -13.81 10.71
N VAL A 158 10.62 -13.30 11.40
CA VAL A 158 10.86 -11.87 11.66
C VAL A 158 11.41 -11.07 10.45
N ALA A 159 11.40 -11.64 9.25
CA ALA A 159 11.88 -10.94 8.06
C ALA A 159 10.72 -10.22 7.34
N THR A 160 10.95 -9.00 6.85
CA THR A 160 9.96 -8.38 5.95
C THR A 160 10.07 -9.05 4.58
N GLU A 161 8.97 -9.66 4.17
CA GLU A 161 8.91 -10.54 3.00
C GLU A 161 7.93 -9.97 1.97
N VAL A 162 8.34 -8.87 1.33
CA VAL A 162 7.58 -8.29 0.22
C VAL A 162 8.15 -8.79 -1.09
N TYR A 163 7.29 -9.36 -1.93
CA TYR A 163 7.64 -9.90 -3.23
C TYR A 163 6.88 -9.19 -4.34
N MET A 164 7.47 -9.16 -5.53
CA MET A 164 6.79 -8.88 -6.78
C MET A 164 6.80 -10.13 -7.65
N PHE A 165 5.82 -10.27 -8.54
CA PHE A 165 5.84 -11.29 -9.57
C PHE A 165 5.15 -10.81 -10.84
N ASP A 166 5.52 -11.45 -11.94
CA ASP A 166 4.87 -11.33 -13.24
C ASP A 166 4.91 -12.72 -13.90
N THR A 167 3.76 -13.26 -14.29
CA THR A 167 3.71 -14.53 -15.01
C THR A 167 4.08 -14.39 -16.49
N GLY A 168 4.17 -13.15 -16.99
CA GLY A 168 4.32 -12.86 -18.40
C GLY A 168 3.03 -13.12 -19.20
N PRO A 169 3.11 -13.04 -20.54
CA PRO A 169 1.98 -13.17 -21.43
C PRO A 169 1.53 -14.63 -21.53
N VAL A 170 0.55 -15.00 -20.69
CA VAL A 170 -0.06 -16.33 -20.67
C VAL A 170 -1.58 -16.23 -20.70
N ALA A 171 -2.23 -17.25 -21.27
CA ALA A 171 -3.67 -17.39 -21.19
C ALA A 171 -4.08 -17.70 -19.74
N THR A 172 -5.18 -17.10 -19.28
CA THR A 172 -5.71 -17.26 -17.94
C THR A 172 -7.15 -17.76 -17.98
N THR A 173 -7.51 -18.59 -17.01
CA THR A 173 -8.89 -19.05 -16.78
C THR A 173 -9.28 -18.66 -15.36
N ALA A 174 -10.39 -17.94 -15.21
CA ALA A 174 -10.91 -17.47 -13.94
C ALA A 174 -11.05 -18.64 -12.95
N GLY A 175 -10.53 -18.44 -11.73
CA GLY A 175 -10.51 -19.43 -10.67
C GLY A 175 -9.44 -20.52 -10.79
N ALA A 176 -8.73 -20.62 -11.91
CA ALA A 176 -7.62 -21.56 -12.06
C ALA A 176 -6.45 -21.16 -11.15
N VAL A 177 -5.85 -22.16 -10.51
CA VAL A 177 -4.71 -22.00 -9.61
C VAL A 177 -3.43 -21.80 -10.43
N PHE A 178 -2.53 -20.95 -9.94
CA PHE A 178 -1.18 -20.83 -10.47
C PHE A 178 -0.16 -20.66 -9.34
N THR A 179 1.12 -20.82 -9.67
CA THR A 179 2.23 -20.58 -8.74
C THR A 179 3.13 -19.50 -9.32
N PRO A 180 3.17 -18.28 -8.73
CA PRO A 180 4.04 -17.23 -9.23
C PRO A 180 5.51 -17.50 -8.90
N ASN A 181 6.41 -17.09 -9.79
CA ASN A 181 7.82 -16.94 -9.44
C ASN A 181 7.99 -15.61 -8.68
N LEU A 182 8.32 -15.69 -7.39
CA LEU A 182 8.39 -14.52 -6.52
C LEU A 182 9.78 -13.91 -6.54
N ALA A 183 9.88 -12.67 -7.02
CA ALA A 183 11.09 -11.85 -6.90
C ALA A 183 10.98 -10.99 -5.64
N ARG A 184 11.89 -11.17 -4.69
CA ARG A 184 11.90 -10.39 -3.44
C ARG A 184 12.20 -8.94 -3.74
N ILE A 185 11.37 -8.02 -3.23
CA ILE A 185 11.66 -6.59 -3.25
C ILE A 185 12.79 -6.32 -2.26
N VAL A 186 13.75 -5.47 -2.64
CA VAL A 186 14.93 -5.17 -1.83
C VAL A 186 14.54 -4.77 -0.42
N HIS A 187 15.17 -5.42 0.55
CA HIS A 187 15.04 -5.18 1.97
C HIS A 187 16.23 -4.33 2.47
N MET A 188 16.04 -3.51 3.51
CA MET A 188 17.07 -2.58 4.03
C MET A 188 18.36 -3.29 4.53
N GLY A 189 18.22 -4.53 4.99
CA GLY A 189 19.31 -5.45 5.34
C GLY A 189 19.91 -6.24 4.18
N ASP A 190 19.52 -6.01 2.93
CA ASP A 190 20.11 -6.73 1.80
C ASP A 190 21.58 -6.35 1.56
N LEU A 191 22.36 -7.37 1.18
CA LEU A 191 23.81 -7.31 0.96
C LEU A 191 24.15 -6.85 -0.46
N PHE A 192 23.61 -5.72 -0.90
CA PHE A 192 24.07 -5.07 -2.13
C PHE A 192 25.12 -4.00 -1.82
N GLN A 193 25.97 -3.68 -2.80
CA GLN A 193 26.99 -2.66 -2.68
C GLN A 193 26.35 -1.29 -2.44
N LYS A 194 26.42 -0.79 -1.19
CA LYS A 194 25.81 0.50 -0.77
C LYS A 194 26.70 1.71 -1.05
N HIS A 195 27.98 1.47 -1.33
CA HIS A 195 28.96 2.53 -1.57
C HIS A 195 29.30 2.63 -3.07
N LYS A 196 29.26 3.84 -3.62
CA LYS A 196 29.48 4.10 -5.05
C LYS A 196 30.96 3.95 -5.41
N LEU A 197 31.29 2.90 -6.17
CA LEU A 197 32.66 2.65 -6.65
C LEU A 197 32.93 3.29 -8.02
N THR A 198 31.91 3.42 -8.87
CA THR A 198 31.98 3.95 -10.24
C THR A 198 30.83 4.95 -10.49
N ALA A 199 30.84 5.66 -11.61
CA ALA A 199 29.68 6.40 -12.11
C ALA A 199 28.53 5.45 -12.52
N ASP A 200 27.32 5.98 -12.69
CA ASP A 200 26.12 5.18 -12.97
C ASP A 200 26.09 4.61 -14.40
N ASP A 201 26.93 5.15 -15.29
CA ASP A 201 27.17 4.64 -16.64
C ASP A 201 28.28 3.57 -16.70
N GLY A 202 28.78 3.14 -15.54
CA GLY A 202 29.84 2.14 -15.42
C GLY A 202 31.25 2.69 -15.63
N LYS A 203 31.43 4.00 -15.87
CA LYS A 203 32.76 4.62 -16.00
C LYS A 203 33.35 5.01 -14.65
N ASN A 204 34.63 5.37 -14.64
CA ASN A 204 35.28 5.96 -13.48
C ASN A 204 34.56 7.27 -13.06
N GLN A 205 34.62 7.56 -11.76
CA GLN A 205 34.11 8.80 -11.20
C GLN A 205 35.05 9.97 -11.59
N SER A 206 34.51 10.99 -12.27
CA SER A 206 35.32 12.13 -12.70
C SER A 206 35.69 13.03 -11.52
N LEU A 207 36.98 13.27 -11.33
CA LEU A 207 37.53 14.31 -10.46
C LEU A 207 37.63 15.61 -11.23
N ALA A 208 37.34 16.74 -10.56
CA ALA A 208 37.52 18.06 -11.15
C ALA A 208 39.01 18.34 -11.39
N ALA A 209 39.31 19.19 -12.38
CA ALA A 209 40.68 19.67 -12.57
C ALA A 209 41.18 20.41 -11.32
N GLY A 210 42.44 20.20 -10.95
CA GLY A 210 43.00 20.76 -9.72
C GLY A 210 42.66 20.01 -8.43
N THR A 211 41.90 18.90 -8.50
CA THR A 211 41.61 18.08 -7.32
C THR A 211 42.92 17.58 -6.70
N ASP A 212 43.10 17.82 -5.40
CA ASP A 212 44.24 17.30 -4.64
C ASP A 212 44.02 15.83 -4.31
N LEU A 213 44.87 14.97 -4.85
CA LEU A 213 44.82 13.52 -4.59
C LEU A 213 45.04 13.17 -3.12
N ASN A 214 45.63 14.05 -2.31
CA ASN A 214 45.73 13.83 -0.87
C ASN A 214 44.36 13.84 -0.16
N SER A 215 43.35 14.47 -0.76
CA SER A 215 41.97 14.55 -0.25
C SER A 215 41.09 13.38 -0.69
N VAL A 216 41.50 12.64 -1.73
CA VAL A 216 40.71 11.54 -2.30
C VAL A 216 40.98 10.24 -1.52
N VAL A 217 40.29 10.10 -0.38
CA VAL A 217 40.51 9.02 0.59
C VAL A 217 39.40 7.97 0.62
N VAL A 218 38.31 8.19 -0.13
CA VAL A 218 37.13 7.33 -0.14
C VAL A 218 37.28 6.24 -1.21
N ASN A 219 36.77 5.03 -0.96
CA ASN A 219 36.83 3.93 -1.91
C ASN A 219 36.21 4.32 -3.26
N GLY A 220 36.89 4.00 -4.35
CA GLY A 220 36.35 4.17 -5.69
C GLY A 220 37.39 4.10 -6.79
N GLN A 221 36.88 4.09 -8.01
CA GLN A 221 37.64 4.25 -9.24
C GLN A 221 37.35 5.64 -9.81
N TYR A 222 38.40 6.39 -10.03
CA TYR A 222 38.35 7.79 -10.40
C TYR A 222 39.15 8.07 -11.67
N ASN A 223 38.88 9.19 -12.31
CA ASN A 223 39.72 9.73 -13.37
C ASN A 223 39.74 11.26 -13.34
N GLY A 224 40.82 11.88 -13.81
CA GLY A 224 40.89 13.34 -13.88
C GLY A 224 42.19 13.83 -14.51
N TYR A 225 42.30 15.14 -14.68
CA TYR A 225 43.47 15.81 -15.24
C TYR A 225 43.88 17.00 -14.36
N ASN A 226 45.11 17.48 -14.50
CA ASN A 226 45.68 18.57 -13.68
C ASN A 226 45.51 18.31 -12.18
N LEU A 227 45.74 17.06 -11.74
CA LEU A 227 45.53 16.65 -10.36
C LEU A 227 46.73 17.06 -9.50
N VAL A 228 46.46 17.68 -8.35
CA VAL A 228 47.48 18.12 -7.39
C VAL A 228 47.96 16.91 -6.58
N ASN A 229 49.25 16.89 -6.22
CA ASN A 229 49.92 15.75 -5.56
C ASN A 229 49.80 14.43 -6.34
N SER A 230 49.78 14.51 -7.68
CA SER A 230 49.91 13.35 -8.56
C SER A 230 51.37 12.85 -8.64
N PRO A 231 51.64 11.64 -9.19
CA PRO A 231 52.97 11.02 -9.14
C PRO A 231 54.11 11.77 -9.84
N LEU A 232 53.80 12.81 -10.62
CA LEU A 232 54.78 13.61 -11.36
C LEU A 232 54.75 15.07 -10.85
N PRO A 233 55.87 15.81 -10.93
CA PRO A 233 55.98 17.16 -10.39
C PRO A 233 54.97 18.14 -11.02
N THR A 234 54.78 19.26 -10.33
CA THR A 234 53.71 20.27 -10.39
C THR A 234 53.36 20.91 -11.74
N ASN A 235 53.92 20.43 -12.86
CA ASN A 235 53.81 21.03 -14.20
C ASN A 235 53.41 20.00 -15.28
N ALA A 236 52.91 18.83 -14.89
CA ALA A 236 52.31 17.86 -15.81
C ALA A 236 50.88 18.31 -16.19
N ASP A 237 50.77 19.51 -16.78
CA ASP A 237 49.51 20.05 -17.28
C ASP A 237 49.00 19.18 -18.44
N GLY A 238 47.73 18.77 -18.37
CA GLY A 238 47.03 18.02 -19.41
C GLY A 238 47.11 16.49 -19.33
N TRP A 239 47.78 15.94 -18.32
CA TRP A 239 47.87 14.48 -18.18
C TRP A 239 46.64 13.92 -17.49
N TRP A 240 46.04 12.91 -18.12
CA TRP A 240 44.88 12.21 -17.58
C TRP A 240 45.34 11.01 -16.76
N TRP A 241 44.75 10.89 -15.57
CA TRP A 241 45.02 9.81 -14.63
C TRP A 241 43.78 8.98 -14.40
N TYR A 242 43.97 7.68 -14.27
CA TYR A 242 43.05 6.78 -13.59
C TYR A 242 43.56 6.58 -12.18
N VAL A 243 42.71 6.77 -11.18
CA VAL A 243 43.08 6.68 -9.76
C VAL A 243 42.17 5.69 -9.07
N GLU A 244 42.75 4.68 -8.44
CA GLU A 244 42.05 3.71 -7.63
C GLU A 244 42.37 3.97 -6.16
N VAL A 245 41.32 4.03 -5.33
CA VAL A 245 41.42 4.31 -3.91
C VAL A 245 40.83 3.16 -3.11
N GLN A 246 41.60 2.63 -2.18
CA GLN A 246 41.20 1.61 -1.23
C GLN A 246 41.45 2.12 0.19
N CYS A 247 40.38 2.48 0.90
CA CYS A 247 40.40 2.83 2.31
C CYS A 247 40.35 1.56 3.17
N HIS A 248 41.19 1.53 4.20
CA HIS A 248 41.21 0.46 5.19
C HIS A 248 39.96 0.51 6.07
N THR A 249 39.61 -0.62 6.69
CA THR A 249 38.55 -0.73 7.71
C THR A 249 38.79 0.14 8.95
N ASN A 250 40.00 0.68 9.11
CA ASN A 250 40.40 1.50 10.26
C ASN A 250 40.17 3.01 9.98
N GLY A 251 39.51 3.33 8.86
CA GLY A 251 39.10 4.68 8.49
C GLY A 251 40.06 5.39 7.54
N ASN A 252 39.66 6.60 7.13
CA ASN A 252 40.29 7.39 6.07
C ASN A 252 41.76 7.78 6.34
N GLY A 253 42.27 7.56 7.55
CA GLY A 253 43.69 7.73 7.90
C GLY A 253 44.62 6.71 7.24
N TYR A 254 44.07 5.62 6.71
CA TYR A 254 44.78 4.48 6.14
C TYR A 254 44.24 4.15 4.74
N VAL A 255 44.99 4.49 3.70
CA VAL A 255 44.50 4.44 2.30
C VAL A 255 45.61 3.95 1.38
N LEU A 256 45.31 3.02 0.47
CA LEU A 256 46.15 2.72 -0.68
C LEU A 256 45.61 3.49 -1.89
N GLN A 257 46.49 4.24 -2.57
CA GLN A 257 46.21 4.84 -3.85
C GLN A 257 47.09 4.23 -4.93
N ARG A 258 46.46 3.90 -6.06
CA ARG A 258 47.15 3.52 -7.30
C ARG A 258 46.76 4.50 -8.40
N ALA A 259 47.75 4.98 -9.15
CA ALA A 259 47.54 5.94 -10.22
C ALA A 259 48.18 5.43 -11.52
N SER A 260 47.38 5.33 -12.57
CA SER A 260 47.82 4.96 -13.92
C SER A 260 47.63 6.14 -14.87
N ARG A 261 48.64 6.40 -15.69
CA ARG A 261 48.61 7.50 -16.65
C ARG A 261 47.96 7.05 -17.96
N LEU A 262 46.98 7.79 -18.47
CA LEU A 262 46.27 7.49 -19.71
C LEU A 262 47.06 7.91 -20.95
N ASN A 263 47.50 9.16 -21.00
CA ASN A 263 48.10 9.77 -22.19
C ASN A 263 49.64 9.82 -22.11
N GLY A 264 50.29 10.10 -23.25
CA GLY A 264 51.75 10.30 -23.38
C GLY A 264 52.60 9.04 -23.62
N GLY A 265 52.02 8.02 -24.25
CA GLY A 265 52.74 6.97 -24.99
C GLY A 265 53.41 5.87 -24.16
N VAL A 266 53.77 6.13 -22.91
CA VAL A 266 54.33 5.12 -21.99
C VAL A 266 53.34 4.88 -20.84
N GLN A 267 52.93 3.63 -20.67
CA GLN A 267 52.11 3.22 -19.54
C GLN A 267 52.96 3.24 -18.27
N THR A 268 52.48 3.93 -17.25
CA THR A 268 53.13 4.03 -15.95
C THR A 268 52.12 3.78 -14.85
N LEU A 269 52.47 2.94 -13.88
CA LEU A 269 51.69 2.65 -12.69
C LEU A 269 52.47 3.09 -11.46
N TYR A 270 51.85 3.94 -10.64
CA TYR A 270 52.38 4.39 -9.37
C TYR A 270 51.48 3.96 -8.22
N GLN A 271 52.06 3.76 -7.05
CA GLN A 271 51.35 3.50 -5.81
C GLN A 271 51.91 4.31 -4.65
N ARG A 272 51.05 4.62 -3.68
CA ARG A 272 51.41 5.18 -2.38
C ARG A 272 50.40 4.77 -1.32
N THR A 273 50.85 4.75 -0.07
CA THR A 273 49.98 4.57 1.10
C THR A 273 49.83 5.88 1.87
N ARG A 274 48.68 6.04 2.51
CA ARG A 274 48.44 6.97 3.61
C ARG A 274 48.44 6.15 4.89
N GLU A 275 49.21 6.56 5.88
CA GLU A 275 49.25 5.93 7.20
C GLU A 275 49.26 7.03 8.25
N ASN A 276 48.45 6.88 9.31
CA ASN A 276 48.31 7.91 10.35
C ASN A 276 48.08 9.30 9.77
N ASN A 277 47.20 9.41 8.77
CA ASN A 277 46.88 10.65 8.06
C ASN A 277 48.02 11.25 7.21
N THR A 278 49.16 10.58 7.10
CA THR A 278 50.35 11.06 6.38
C THR A 278 50.54 10.26 5.10
N TRP A 279 50.74 10.94 3.97
CA TRP A 279 50.99 10.28 2.69
C TRP A 279 52.47 9.95 2.53
N SER A 280 52.76 8.71 2.14
CA SER A 280 54.06 8.35 1.59
C SER A 280 54.27 9.00 0.21
N PRO A 281 55.53 9.15 -0.23
CA PRO A 281 55.83 9.53 -1.61
C PRO A 281 55.25 8.51 -2.60
N TRP A 282 54.94 8.98 -3.82
CA TRP A 282 54.62 8.07 -4.91
C TRP A 282 55.82 7.22 -5.28
N SER A 283 55.58 5.92 -5.47
CA SER A 283 56.58 4.95 -5.93
C SER A 283 56.09 4.26 -7.20
N PRO A 284 56.96 4.03 -8.20
CA PRO A 284 56.63 3.13 -9.31
C PRO A 284 56.32 1.73 -8.77
N ASP A 285 55.46 0.99 -9.46
CA ASP A 285 55.28 -0.43 -9.14
C ASP A 285 56.58 -1.24 -9.32
N LEU A 286 56.74 -2.34 -8.58
CA LEU A 286 57.99 -3.11 -8.49
C LEU A 286 58.46 -3.59 -9.87
N PHE A 287 57.54 -3.97 -10.76
CA PHE A 287 57.88 -4.38 -12.13
C PHE A 287 58.47 -3.24 -12.95
N GLN A 288 57.94 -2.03 -12.80
CA GLN A 288 58.46 -0.85 -13.48
C GLN A 288 59.81 -0.44 -12.89
N ALA A 289 59.95 -0.46 -11.57
CA ALA A 289 61.20 -0.14 -10.89
C ALA A 289 62.36 -1.08 -11.32
N VAL A 290 62.08 -2.39 -11.44
CA VAL A 290 63.08 -3.38 -11.89
C VAL A 290 63.37 -3.24 -13.39
N ALA A 291 62.37 -2.99 -14.23
CA ALA A 291 62.57 -2.74 -15.65
C ALA A 291 63.40 -1.46 -15.90
N ASP A 292 63.10 -0.38 -15.19
CA ASP A 292 63.85 0.88 -15.25
C ASP A 292 65.29 0.67 -14.75
N ALA A 293 65.48 -0.07 -13.65
CA ALA A 293 66.81 -0.43 -13.16
C ALA A 293 67.60 -1.24 -14.18
N LYS A 294 66.97 -2.23 -14.84
CA LYS A 294 67.59 -3.05 -15.88
C LYS A 294 67.95 -2.22 -17.12
N ASN A 295 67.06 -1.33 -17.56
CA ASN A 295 67.32 -0.43 -18.69
C ASN A 295 68.44 0.57 -18.38
N ARG A 296 68.48 1.14 -17.17
CA ARG A 296 69.61 1.99 -16.72
C ARG A 296 70.94 1.23 -16.71
N HIS A 297 70.93 -0.04 -16.27
CA HIS A 297 72.12 -0.89 -16.29
C HIS A 297 72.56 -1.26 -17.72
N ILE A 298 71.61 -1.50 -18.63
CA ILE A 298 71.92 -1.77 -20.05
C ILE A 298 72.50 -0.50 -20.71
N ILE A 299 71.98 0.69 -20.43
CA ILE A 299 72.51 1.95 -20.96
C ILE A 299 73.92 2.23 -20.43
N SER A 300 74.24 1.88 -19.17
CA SER A 300 75.62 1.98 -18.65
C SER A 300 76.60 0.94 -19.23
N SER A 301 76.10 -0.08 -19.94
CA SER A 301 76.94 -1.11 -20.58
C SER A 301 77.26 -0.82 -22.05
N VAL A 302 76.67 0.21 -22.66
CA VAL A 302 76.99 0.63 -24.03
C VAL A 302 78.13 1.67 -23.98
N ALA A 303 79.34 1.11 -23.98
CA ALA A 303 80.69 1.71 -24.06
C ALA A 303 81.32 2.22 -22.74
N PRO A 304 82.52 1.68 -22.42
CA PRO A 304 83.74 2.43 -22.62
C PRO A 304 84.32 2.01 -23.98
N SER A 305 84.41 2.98 -24.88
CA SER A 305 85.43 2.95 -25.92
C SER A 305 86.77 2.65 -25.24
N GLY A 306 87.52 1.67 -25.76
CA GLY A 306 88.77 1.22 -25.15
C GLY A 306 89.67 2.38 -24.73
N GLY A 307 89.83 2.53 -23.40
CA GLY A 307 90.65 3.59 -22.83
C GLY A 307 90.54 3.64 -21.30
N ASN A 308 91.35 2.83 -20.62
CA ASN A 308 91.79 2.97 -19.21
C ASN A 308 90.74 3.46 -18.20
N ASP A 309 89.91 2.55 -17.70
CA ASP A 309 88.99 2.86 -16.60
C ASP A 309 89.71 2.85 -15.25
N GLY A 310 89.83 4.04 -14.65
CA GLY A 310 90.00 4.19 -13.21
C GLY A 310 88.63 4.06 -12.55
N ASP A 311 88.40 2.95 -11.85
CA ASP A 311 87.20 2.73 -11.03
C ASP A 311 86.99 3.86 -10.01
N ILE A 312 85.91 4.62 -10.17
CA ILE A 312 85.47 5.63 -9.20
C ILE A 312 84.47 4.96 -8.26
N TRP A 313 84.95 4.39 -7.16
CA TRP A 313 84.12 3.93 -6.06
C TRP A 313 83.65 5.14 -5.24
N TYR A 314 82.37 5.50 -5.35
CA TYR A 314 81.74 6.41 -4.38
C TYR A 314 81.52 5.66 -3.06
N GLN A 315 82.39 5.91 -2.08
CA GLN A 315 82.12 5.61 -0.68
C GLN A 315 81.08 6.60 -0.14
N TYR A 316 79.97 6.07 0.36
CA TYR A 316 79.04 6.82 1.20
C TYR A 316 79.71 7.12 2.55
N SER A 317 79.78 8.40 2.92
CA SER A 317 79.95 8.91 4.28
C SER A 317 78.65 9.55 4.75
#